data_AF-A0A7F8PYJ9-F1
#
_entry.id   AF-A0A7F8PYJ9-F1
#
_cell.length_a   1.000
_cell.length_b   1.000
_cell.length_c   1.000
_cell.angle_alpha   90.00
_cell.angle_beta   90.00
_cell.angle_gamma   90.00
#
_symmetry.space_group_name_H-M   'P 1'
#
loop_
_entity.id
_entity.type
_entity.pdbx_description
1 polymer ?
#
loop_
_entity_poly.entity_id
_entity_poly.type
_entity_poly.pdbx_seq_one_letter_code
_entity_poly.pdbx_strand_id
1 'polypeptide(L)'
;EIVKNPEFILGGATRTDICQGELGDCWLLVAIASLTLNDNALARVVPQDQSFGPGYAGIFHFQFWQHSEWLDVVIDDRLPTFRDRLIFLHSADHSEFWSALLEKAYAKLNGSYEALKGGSTIEAMEDFTGGVAETFATKEAPENFYEILEKALKRGSLVGCSIDIRNAAESEARTPFGLIKGHAYSVTGIDQVGEVNPCG
;
A
#
# COMPACT_ATOMS: atom_id res chain seq x y z
N GLU A 1 14.79 20.19 3.31
CA GLU A 1 14.46 20.71 4.66
C GLU A 1 14.56 19.62 5.73
N ILE A 2 14.07 18.42 5.46
CA ILE A 2 14.15 17.26 6.37
C ILE A 2 15.51 16.54 6.28
N VAL A 3 15.93 16.23 5.04
CA VAL A 3 17.23 15.60 4.73
C VAL A 3 18.04 16.44 3.75
N LYS A 4 19.33 16.13 3.61
CA LYS A 4 20.25 16.84 2.71
C LYS A 4 20.10 16.44 1.24
N ASN A 5 19.96 15.14 0.98
CA ASN A 5 19.88 14.56 -0.37
C ASN A 5 18.56 13.78 -0.47
N PRO A 6 17.43 14.44 -0.73
CA PRO A 6 16.17 13.74 -0.93
C PRO A 6 16.16 13.07 -2.31
N GLU A 7 15.65 11.85 -2.36
CA GLU A 7 15.41 11.07 -3.57
C GLU A 7 13.92 10.73 -3.64
N PHE A 8 13.37 10.69 -4.86
CA PHE A 8 11.96 10.35 -5.04
C PHE A 8 11.78 8.84 -4.84
N ILE A 9 12.49 8.04 -5.63
CA ILE A 9 12.56 6.58 -5.56
C ILE A 9 14.04 6.18 -5.45
N LEU A 10 14.40 5.31 -4.51
CA LEU A 10 15.76 4.84 -4.27
C LEU A 10 15.81 3.32 -4.28
N GLY A 11 16.48 2.74 -5.28
CA GLY A 11 16.58 1.27 -5.39
C GLY A 11 15.30 0.59 -5.91
N GLY A 12 14.36 1.38 -6.44
CA GLY A 12 13.06 0.91 -6.92
C GLY A 12 11.96 1.13 -5.87
N ALA A 13 10.73 1.34 -6.31
CA ALA A 13 9.60 1.55 -5.41
C ALA A 13 9.03 0.19 -4.97
N THR A 14 9.37 -0.22 -3.75
CA THR A 14 9.12 -1.56 -3.23
C THR A 14 8.38 -1.54 -1.90
N ARG A 15 7.91 -2.72 -1.47
CA ARG A 15 7.22 -2.88 -0.17
C ARG A 15 8.06 -2.47 1.05
N THR A 16 9.39 -2.40 0.95
CA THR A 16 10.23 -1.96 2.09
C THR A 16 10.06 -0.48 2.39
N ASP A 17 9.49 0.25 1.45
CA ASP A 17 9.35 1.70 1.49
C ASP A 17 8.02 2.09 2.17
N ILE A 18 7.29 1.10 2.66
CA ILE A 18 5.95 1.21 3.24
C ILE A 18 6.02 0.91 4.74
N CYS A 19 6.45 1.90 5.52
CA CYS A 19 6.46 1.84 6.98
C CYS A 19 5.34 2.73 7.55
N GLN A 20 4.44 2.12 8.33
CA GLN A 20 3.31 2.82 8.94
C GLN A 20 3.78 3.84 9.97
N GLY A 21 3.22 5.05 9.88
CA GLY A 21 3.40 6.11 10.88
C GLY A 21 2.33 6.07 11.97
N GLU A 22 1.96 7.25 12.48
CA GLU A 22 1.01 7.40 13.59
C GLU A 22 -0.47 7.37 13.15
N LEU A 23 -0.75 7.20 11.86
CA LEU A 23 -2.11 7.16 11.31
C LEU A 23 -2.66 5.73 11.25
N GLY A 24 -3.96 5.60 11.55
CA GLY A 24 -4.70 4.33 11.49
C GLY A 24 -5.20 4.00 10.08
N ASP A 25 -4.31 4.06 9.09
CA ASP A 25 -4.58 3.88 7.66
C ASP A 25 -3.88 2.64 7.08
N CYS A 26 -3.62 1.64 7.92
CA CYS A 26 -3.00 0.35 7.54
C CYS A 26 -3.63 -0.28 6.29
N TRP A 27 -4.94 -0.08 6.08
CA TRP A 27 -5.68 -0.52 4.91
C TRP A 27 -5.13 0.03 3.59
N LEU A 28 -4.72 1.31 3.57
CA LEU A 28 -4.13 2.02 2.45
C LEU A 28 -2.71 1.52 2.20
N LEU A 29 -1.90 1.41 3.26
CA LEU A 29 -0.52 0.95 3.18
C LEU A 29 -0.43 -0.46 2.61
N VAL A 30 -1.37 -1.33 2.96
CA VAL A 30 -1.46 -2.68 2.40
C VAL A 30 -1.79 -2.66 0.92
N ALA A 31 -2.67 -1.75 0.47
CA ALA A 31 -2.93 -1.57 -0.94
C ALA A 31 -1.68 -1.04 -1.67
N ILE A 32 -0.96 -0.06 -1.11
CA ILE A 32 0.29 0.47 -1.69
C ILE A 32 1.36 -0.63 -1.74
N ALA A 33 1.56 -1.39 -0.67
CA ALA A 33 2.52 -2.50 -0.65
C ALA A 33 2.17 -3.57 -1.70
N SER A 34 0.88 -3.88 -1.88
CA SER A 34 0.42 -4.81 -2.91
C SER A 34 0.62 -4.24 -4.32
N LEU A 35 0.50 -2.92 -4.49
CA LEU A 35 0.74 -2.22 -5.76
C LEU A 35 2.19 -2.36 -6.22
N THR A 36 3.15 -2.36 -5.29
CA THR A 36 4.57 -2.55 -5.61
C THR A 36 4.91 -3.92 -6.21
N LEU A 37 4.00 -4.88 -6.19
CA LEU A 37 4.17 -6.19 -6.84
C LEU A 37 3.83 -6.15 -8.34
N ASN A 38 3.27 -5.03 -8.82
CA ASN A 38 2.90 -4.84 -10.22
C ASN A 38 3.45 -3.50 -10.75
N ASP A 39 4.65 -3.55 -11.33
CA ASP A 39 5.35 -2.37 -11.86
C ASP A 39 4.53 -1.54 -12.84
N ASN A 40 3.66 -2.18 -13.65
CA ASN A 40 2.82 -1.46 -14.61
C ASN A 40 1.70 -0.67 -13.93
N ALA A 41 1.05 -1.27 -12.93
CA ALA A 41 0.04 -0.60 -12.13
C ALA A 41 0.68 0.50 -11.27
N LEU A 42 1.84 0.23 -10.69
CA LEU A 42 2.61 1.21 -9.92
C LEU A 42 3.03 2.41 -10.78
N ALA A 43 3.60 2.19 -11.97
CA ALA A 43 4.02 3.27 -12.87
C ALA A 43 2.84 4.10 -13.39
N ARG A 44 1.62 3.55 -13.37
CA ARG A 44 0.40 4.29 -13.66
C ARG A 44 0.02 5.24 -12.53
N VAL A 45 0.06 4.76 -11.27
CA VAL A 45 -0.28 5.57 -10.09
C VAL A 45 0.83 6.57 -9.72
N VAL A 46 2.09 6.16 -9.90
CA VAL A 46 3.32 6.90 -9.57
C VAL A 46 4.13 7.14 -10.85
N PRO A 47 3.86 8.25 -11.56
CA PRO A 47 4.62 8.66 -12.75
C PRO A 47 6.12 8.77 -12.46
N GLN A 48 6.94 8.25 -13.38
CA GLN A 48 8.40 8.11 -13.22
C GLN A 48 9.20 9.36 -13.64
N ASP A 49 8.53 10.38 -14.15
CA ASP A 49 9.10 11.65 -14.61
C ASP A 49 9.28 12.69 -13.49
N GLN A 50 9.32 12.22 -12.24
CA GLN A 50 9.38 13.04 -11.04
C GLN A 50 10.68 12.80 -10.28
N SER A 51 11.36 13.86 -9.86
CA SER A 51 12.59 13.77 -9.05
C SER A 51 12.86 15.06 -8.28
N PHE A 52 13.77 14.99 -7.31
CA PHE A 52 14.34 16.17 -6.64
C PHE A 52 15.55 16.77 -7.39
N GLY A 53 15.86 16.26 -8.59
CA GLY A 53 16.96 16.69 -9.43
C GLY A 53 16.66 17.93 -10.28
N PRO A 54 17.36 18.09 -11.43
CA PRO A 54 17.11 19.21 -12.35
C PRO A 54 15.64 19.28 -12.78
N GLY A 55 15.03 20.46 -12.64
CA GLY A 55 13.61 20.68 -12.93
C GLY A 55 12.69 20.60 -11.71
N TYR A 56 13.22 20.21 -10.53
CA TYR A 56 12.48 20.25 -9.28
C TYR A 56 11.94 21.64 -8.95
N ALA A 57 10.64 21.70 -8.62
CA ALA A 57 9.93 22.92 -8.24
C ALA A 57 9.02 22.73 -7.02
N GLY A 58 9.26 21.69 -6.20
CA GLY A 58 8.44 21.38 -5.03
C GLY A 58 7.03 20.90 -5.38
N ILE A 59 6.87 20.25 -6.53
CA ILE A 59 5.58 19.81 -7.08
C ILE A 59 5.68 18.37 -7.57
N PHE A 60 4.68 17.56 -7.22
CA PHE A 60 4.55 16.15 -7.60
C PHE A 60 3.10 15.86 -7.99
N HIS A 61 2.86 14.76 -8.67
CA HIS A 61 1.52 14.31 -9.04
C HIS A 61 1.41 12.78 -9.03
N PHE A 62 0.18 12.31 -8.80
CA PHE A 62 -0.18 10.90 -8.72
C PHE A 62 -1.50 10.67 -9.41
N GLN A 63 -1.74 9.47 -9.93
CA GLN A 63 -2.98 9.15 -10.65
C GLN A 63 -3.81 8.15 -9.87
N PHE A 64 -5.07 8.49 -9.63
CA PHE A 64 -6.04 7.61 -8.98
C PHE A 64 -7.25 7.41 -9.87
N TRP A 65 -7.76 6.20 -9.91
CA TRP A 65 -9.00 5.88 -10.60
C TRP A 65 -10.19 6.35 -9.78
N GLN A 66 -11.03 7.22 -10.36
CA GLN A 66 -12.22 7.76 -9.73
C GLN A 66 -13.31 7.89 -10.78
N HIS A 67 -14.54 7.48 -10.47
CA HIS A 67 -15.71 7.68 -11.34
C HIS A 67 -15.52 7.23 -12.81
N SER A 68 -14.76 6.17 -13.06
CA SER A 68 -14.43 5.64 -14.40
C SER A 68 -13.37 6.43 -15.20
N GLU A 69 -12.58 7.28 -14.54
CA GLU A 69 -11.46 7.99 -15.16
C GLU A 69 -10.24 8.07 -14.24
N TRP A 70 -9.05 8.28 -14.82
CA TRP A 70 -7.83 8.53 -14.08
C TRP A 70 -7.74 10.02 -13.73
N LEU A 71 -7.84 10.34 -12.45
CA LEU A 71 -7.70 11.69 -11.93
C LEU A 71 -6.23 11.96 -11.55
N ASP A 72 -5.67 13.03 -12.10
CA ASP A 72 -4.32 13.49 -11.80
C ASP A 72 -4.33 14.43 -10.58
N VAL A 73 -3.74 13.98 -9.47
CA VAL A 73 -3.73 14.69 -8.20
C VAL A 73 -2.34 15.29 -7.95
N VAL A 74 -2.26 16.59 -8.16
CA VAL A 74 -1.05 17.39 -7.94
C VAL A 74 -0.92 17.80 -6.48
N ILE A 75 0.27 17.68 -5.89
CA ILE A 75 0.58 18.14 -4.53
C ILE A 75 1.91 18.91 -4.50
N ASP A 76 2.07 19.78 -3.50
CA ASP A 76 3.40 20.20 -3.07
C ASP A 76 4.05 19.11 -2.20
N ASP A 77 5.34 19.24 -1.90
CA ASP A 77 6.11 18.24 -1.14
C ASP A 77 6.28 18.54 0.35
N ARG A 78 5.55 19.51 0.90
CA ARG A 78 5.57 19.78 2.34
C ARG A 78 4.88 18.66 3.10
N LEU A 79 5.64 17.87 3.84
CA LEU A 79 5.11 16.74 4.60
C LEU A 79 5.00 17.09 6.10
N PRO A 80 3.99 16.56 6.81
CA PRO A 80 3.92 16.70 8.27
C PRO A 80 5.13 16.05 8.96
N THR A 81 5.80 16.80 9.83
CA THR A 81 6.99 16.34 10.55
C THR A 81 6.95 16.66 12.04
N PHE A 82 7.66 15.85 12.82
CA PHE A 82 7.96 16.11 14.21
C PHE A 82 9.44 15.80 14.47
N ARG A 83 10.19 16.81 14.94
CA ARG A 83 11.65 16.70 15.16
C ARG A 83 12.41 16.18 13.93
N ASP A 84 12.14 16.80 12.78
CA ASP A 84 12.74 16.47 11.48
C ASP A 84 12.52 15.01 11.03
N ARG A 85 11.43 14.39 11.47
CA ARG A 85 11.00 13.06 11.04
C ARG A 85 9.56 13.10 10.53
N LEU A 86 9.28 12.32 9.49
CA LEU A 86 7.92 12.11 9.00
C LEU A 86 7.07 11.44 10.09
N ILE A 87 5.84 11.91 10.28
CA ILE A 87 4.91 11.36 11.28
C ILE A 87 3.96 10.29 10.70
N PHE A 88 3.74 10.31 9.40
CA PHE A 88 2.87 9.37 8.68
C PHE A 88 3.70 8.36 7.86
N LEU A 89 3.18 7.85 6.74
CA LEU A 89 3.89 6.91 5.89
C LEU A 89 5.29 7.41 5.52
N HIS A 90 6.27 6.53 5.62
CA HIS A 90 7.66 6.79 5.26
C HIS A 90 8.35 5.50 4.78
N SER A 91 9.44 5.67 4.02
CA SER A 91 10.33 4.56 3.66
C SER A 91 11.24 4.18 4.83
N ALA A 92 11.73 2.93 4.82
CA ALA A 92 12.82 2.51 5.68
C ALA A 92 14.11 3.31 5.40
N ASP A 93 14.29 3.79 4.16
CA ASP A 93 15.32 4.77 3.84
C ASP A 93 14.79 6.20 4.04
N HIS A 94 15.38 6.92 4.98
CA HIS A 94 14.95 8.29 5.32
C HIS A 94 15.19 9.32 4.19
N SER A 95 15.94 8.97 3.15
CA SER A 95 16.15 9.82 1.98
C SER A 95 15.12 9.60 0.87
N GLU A 96 14.25 8.61 0.98
CA GLU A 96 13.24 8.27 -0.03
C GLU A 96 11.83 8.76 0.35
N PHE A 97 11.12 9.39 -0.60
CA PHE A 97 9.89 10.12 -0.30
C PHE A 97 8.65 9.76 -1.14
N TRP A 98 8.74 8.88 -2.15
CA TRP A 98 7.60 8.59 -3.03
C TRP A 98 6.36 8.09 -2.26
N SER A 99 6.54 7.22 -1.27
CA SER A 99 5.44 6.63 -0.51
C SER A 99 4.74 7.67 0.38
N ALA A 100 5.52 8.52 1.06
CA ALA A 100 5.01 9.62 1.86
C ALA A 100 4.22 10.65 1.02
N LEU A 101 4.70 10.94 -0.19
CA LEU A 101 4.04 11.85 -1.12
C LEU A 101 2.76 11.22 -1.71
N LEU A 102 2.77 9.91 -1.99
CA LEU A 102 1.60 9.17 -2.45
C LEU A 102 0.48 9.21 -1.41
N GLU A 103 0.79 8.94 -0.14
CA GLU A 103 -0.17 9.04 0.98
C GLU A 103 -0.73 10.46 1.08
N LYS A 104 0.12 11.50 0.93
CA LYS A 104 -0.35 12.90 0.91
C LYS A 104 -1.32 13.18 -0.25
N ALA A 105 -1.03 12.69 -1.44
CA ALA A 105 -1.91 12.86 -2.59
C ALA A 105 -3.25 12.16 -2.38
N TYR A 106 -3.23 10.96 -1.80
CA TYR A 106 -4.44 10.22 -1.47
C TYR A 106 -5.23 10.89 -0.32
N ALA A 107 -4.56 11.46 0.68
CA ALA A 107 -5.17 12.30 1.70
C ALA A 107 -5.83 13.54 1.10
N LYS A 108 -5.20 14.17 0.09
CA LYS A 108 -5.80 15.30 -0.63
C LYS A 108 -7.06 14.88 -1.39
N LEU A 109 -7.03 13.72 -2.07
CA LEU A 109 -8.20 13.17 -2.76
C LEU A 109 -9.39 12.98 -1.80
N ASN A 110 -9.10 12.51 -0.58
CA ASN A 110 -10.08 12.26 0.48
C ASN A 110 -10.35 13.51 1.37
N GLY A 111 -9.75 14.66 1.06
CA GLY A 111 -9.94 15.93 1.74
C GLY A 111 -9.05 16.19 2.97
N SER A 112 -8.51 15.16 3.64
CA SER A 112 -7.55 15.32 4.74
C SER A 112 -6.85 13.99 5.09
N TYR A 113 -5.73 14.07 5.81
CA TYR A 113 -5.09 12.88 6.40
C TYR A 113 -6.03 12.15 7.39
N GLU A 114 -6.83 12.89 8.16
CA GLU A 114 -7.74 12.27 9.12
C GLU A 114 -8.83 11.43 8.44
N ALA A 115 -9.23 11.80 7.22
CA ALA A 115 -10.19 11.04 6.42
C ALA A 115 -9.67 9.64 6.02
N LEU A 116 -8.36 9.40 6.10
CA LEU A 116 -7.77 8.09 5.82
C LEU A 116 -7.88 7.11 6.99
N LYS A 117 -8.39 7.51 8.17
CA LYS A 117 -8.55 6.59 9.31
C LYS A 117 -9.71 5.61 9.07
N GLY A 118 -9.44 4.32 9.18
CA GLY A 118 -10.47 3.27 9.19
C GLY A 118 -11.20 3.04 7.86
N GLY A 119 -10.51 3.23 6.73
CA GLY A 119 -11.03 2.94 5.39
C GLY A 119 -10.92 1.47 4.97
N SER A 120 -11.17 1.21 3.69
CA SER A 120 -11.26 -0.12 3.10
C SER A 120 -10.09 -0.42 2.16
N THR A 121 -9.33 -1.48 2.42
CA THR A 121 -8.23 -1.90 1.54
C THR A 121 -8.70 -2.15 0.10
N ILE A 122 -9.92 -2.64 -0.07
CA ILE A 122 -10.52 -2.89 -1.37
C ILE A 122 -10.69 -1.59 -2.16
N GLU A 123 -11.18 -0.54 -1.51
CA GLU A 123 -11.39 0.78 -2.13
C GLU A 123 -10.07 1.36 -2.65
N ALA A 124 -9.00 1.30 -1.83
CA ALA A 124 -7.67 1.72 -2.30
C ALA A 124 -7.14 0.86 -3.46
N MET A 125 -7.38 -0.46 -3.46
CA MET A 125 -6.98 -1.33 -4.57
C MET A 125 -7.72 -1.00 -5.86
N GLU A 126 -9.01 -0.66 -5.77
CA GLU A 126 -9.81 -0.21 -6.91
C GLU A 126 -9.30 1.15 -7.42
N ASP A 127 -9.03 2.10 -6.52
CA ASP A 127 -8.46 3.41 -6.87
C ASP A 127 -7.09 3.31 -7.53
N PHE A 128 -6.27 2.32 -7.17
CA PHE A 128 -4.94 2.15 -7.76
C PHE A 128 -4.94 1.40 -9.10
N THR A 129 -6.06 0.77 -9.49
CA THR A 129 -6.08 -0.10 -10.68
C THR A 129 -7.19 0.18 -11.67
N GLY A 130 -8.29 0.77 -11.23
CA GLY A 130 -9.56 0.74 -11.94
C GLY A 130 -10.15 -0.65 -12.12
N GLY A 131 -9.66 -1.62 -11.35
CA GLY A 131 -10.17 -2.99 -11.33
C GLY A 131 -11.49 -3.12 -10.57
N VAL A 132 -11.97 -4.36 -10.50
CA VAL A 132 -13.14 -4.75 -9.68
C VAL A 132 -12.65 -5.70 -8.61
N ALA A 133 -12.97 -5.43 -7.35
CA ALA A 133 -12.58 -6.30 -6.27
C ALA A 133 -13.51 -7.51 -6.11
N GLU A 134 -12.92 -8.61 -5.63
CA GLU A 134 -13.62 -9.82 -5.25
C GLU A 134 -13.24 -10.18 -3.81
N THR A 135 -14.23 -10.52 -2.98
CA THR A 135 -14.01 -10.85 -1.56
C THR A 135 -14.37 -12.30 -1.29
N PHE A 136 -13.50 -13.01 -0.58
CA PHE A 136 -13.70 -14.40 -0.20
C PHE A 136 -13.74 -14.53 1.32
N ALA A 137 -14.81 -15.11 1.86
CA ALA A 137 -14.83 -15.57 3.25
C ALA A 137 -13.97 -16.83 3.36
N THR A 138 -12.82 -16.75 4.02
CA THR A 138 -11.85 -17.87 4.08
C THR A 138 -12.41 -19.17 4.64
N LYS A 139 -13.42 -19.09 5.53
CA LYS A 139 -14.11 -20.26 6.11
C LYS A 139 -15.10 -20.95 5.16
N GLU A 140 -15.49 -20.26 4.10
CA GLU A 140 -16.48 -20.69 3.11
C GLU A 140 -15.89 -20.56 1.68
N ALA A 141 -14.56 -20.60 1.59
CA ALA A 141 -13.84 -20.44 0.33
C ALA A 141 -14.08 -21.65 -0.59
N PRO A 142 -14.08 -21.45 -1.92
CA PRO A 142 -14.28 -22.53 -2.87
C PRO A 142 -13.12 -23.55 -2.83
N GLU A 143 -13.37 -24.79 -3.26
CA GLU A 143 -12.36 -25.87 -3.23
C GLU A 143 -11.07 -25.52 -3.99
N ASN A 144 -11.18 -24.70 -5.03
CA ASN A 144 -10.06 -24.24 -5.85
C ASN A 144 -9.47 -22.89 -5.41
N PHE A 145 -9.66 -22.48 -4.15
CA PHE A 145 -9.22 -21.17 -3.66
C PHE A 145 -7.70 -20.92 -3.82
N TYR A 146 -6.88 -21.96 -3.62
CA TYR A 146 -5.43 -21.88 -3.88
C TYR A 146 -5.13 -21.43 -5.31
N GLU A 147 -5.78 -22.05 -6.30
CA GLU A 147 -5.57 -21.78 -7.72
C GLU A 147 -6.08 -20.40 -8.12
N ILE A 148 -7.17 -19.94 -7.49
CA ILE A 148 -7.69 -18.58 -7.67
C ILE A 148 -6.64 -17.57 -7.22
N LEU A 149 -6.09 -17.73 -6.01
CA LEU A 149 -5.07 -16.83 -5.47
C LEU A 149 -3.77 -16.88 -6.29
N GLU A 150 -3.33 -18.07 -6.68
CA GLU A 150 -2.13 -18.24 -7.51
C GLU A 150 -2.28 -17.52 -8.86
N LYS A 151 -3.43 -17.67 -9.53
CA LYS A 151 -3.72 -16.98 -10.79
C LYS A 151 -3.83 -15.46 -10.58
N ALA A 152 -4.46 -15.01 -9.49
CA ALA A 152 -4.59 -13.60 -9.17
C ALA A 152 -3.22 -12.92 -9.01
N LEU A 153 -2.33 -13.53 -8.22
CA LEU A 153 -0.97 -13.04 -7.99
C LEU A 153 -0.14 -13.07 -9.28
N LYS A 154 -0.18 -14.16 -10.06
CA LYS A 154 0.52 -14.26 -11.35
C LYS A 154 0.04 -13.24 -12.38
N ARG A 155 -1.22 -12.79 -12.30
CA ARG A 155 -1.79 -11.75 -13.17
C ARG A 155 -1.48 -10.33 -12.69
N GLY A 156 -0.80 -10.16 -11.56
CA GLY A 156 -0.51 -8.86 -10.96
C GLY A 156 -1.72 -8.22 -10.30
N SER A 157 -2.70 -9.01 -9.87
CA SER A 157 -3.82 -8.50 -9.06
C SER A 157 -3.32 -8.17 -7.66
N LEU A 158 -3.87 -7.11 -7.05
CA LEU A 158 -3.58 -6.79 -5.66
C LEU A 158 -4.42 -7.71 -4.77
N VAL A 159 -3.78 -8.36 -3.78
CA VAL A 159 -4.45 -9.31 -2.89
C VAL A 159 -4.17 -8.91 -1.45
N GLY A 160 -5.25 -8.62 -0.72
CA GLY A 160 -5.21 -8.34 0.71
C GLY A 160 -5.98 -9.37 1.52
N CYS A 161 -5.68 -9.45 2.81
CA CYS A 161 -6.47 -10.22 3.77
C CYS A 161 -6.52 -9.50 5.12
N SER A 162 -7.50 -9.84 5.95
CA SER A 162 -7.64 -9.29 7.30
C SER A 162 -8.30 -10.32 8.21
N ILE A 163 -8.25 -10.06 9.52
CA ILE A 163 -8.96 -10.86 10.52
C ILE A 163 -10.13 -10.04 11.06
N ASP A 164 -11.35 -10.56 10.92
CA ASP A 164 -12.56 -9.91 11.41
C ASP A 164 -12.51 -9.61 12.92
N ILE A 165 -13.06 -8.46 13.29
CA ILE A 165 -13.31 -8.05 14.67
C ILE A 165 -14.77 -8.29 15.05
N ARG A 166 -15.02 -8.68 16.30
CA ARG A 166 -16.39 -8.85 16.82
C ARG A 166 -17.01 -7.55 17.34
N ASN A 167 -16.15 -6.61 17.74
CA ASN A 167 -16.52 -5.30 18.27
C ASN A 167 -15.30 -4.36 18.16
N ALA A 168 -15.54 -3.05 18.32
CA ALA A 168 -14.51 -2.03 18.16
C ALA A 168 -13.33 -2.17 19.15
N ALA A 169 -13.53 -2.77 20.33
CA ALA A 169 -12.46 -2.97 21.30
C ALA A 169 -11.44 -4.04 20.88
N GLU A 170 -11.77 -4.87 19.89
CA GLU A 170 -10.84 -5.83 19.29
C GLU A 170 -9.99 -5.24 18.15
N SER A 171 -10.24 -3.99 17.73
CA SER A 171 -9.45 -3.34 16.69
C SER A 171 -7.99 -3.22 17.13
N GLU A 172 -7.06 -3.58 16.25
CA GLU A 172 -5.62 -3.58 16.50
C GLU A 172 -5.18 -4.52 17.66
N ALA A 173 -6.04 -5.44 18.10
CA ALA A 173 -5.70 -6.41 19.15
C ALA A 173 -4.78 -7.53 18.62
N ARG A 174 -3.66 -7.76 19.31
CA ARG A 174 -2.70 -8.83 18.99
C ARG A 174 -3.21 -10.20 19.47
N THR A 175 -3.13 -11.20 18.60
CA THR A 175 -3.44 -12.60 18.88
C THR A 175 -2.24 -13.33 19.52
N PRO A 176 -2.44 -14.49 20.17
CA PRO A 176 -1.33 -15.31 20.69
C PRO A 176 -0.33 -15.78 19.62
N PHE A 177 -0.71 -15.76 18.34
CA PHE A 177 0.12 -16.15 17.20
C PHE A 177 0.86 -14.97 16.57
N GLY A 178 0.74 -13.76 17.13
CA GLY A 178 1.42 -12.56 16.65
C GLY A 178 0.71 -11.82 15.52
N LEU A 179 -0.45 -12.29 15.05
CA LEU A 179 -1.31 -11.59 14.09
C LEU A 179 -2.15 -10.51 14.78
N ILE A 180 -2.55 -9.48 14.05
CA ILE A 180 -3.34 -8.34 14.54
C ILE A 180 -4.75 -8.43 13.97
N LYS A 181 -5.78 -8.26 14.81
CA LYS A 181 -7.18 -8.24 14.39
C LYS A 181 -7.60 -6.87 13.86
N GLY A 182 -8.52 -6.85 12.90
CA GLY A 182 -9.00 -5.61 12.28
C GLY A 182 -7.93 -4.88 11.49
N HIS A 183 -6.83 -5.58 11.17
CA HIS A 183 -5.67 -5.05 10.48
C HIS A 183 -5.55 -5.69 9.11
N ALA A 184 -5.24 -4.89 8.10
CA ALA A 184 -5.04 -5.36 6.75
C ALA A 184 -3.63 -5.95 6.58
N TYR A 185 -3.50 -6.97 5.73
CA TYR A 185 -2.24 -7.60 5.35
C TYR A 185 -2.20 -7.78 3.83
N SER A 186 -1.00 -7.67 3.25
CA SER A 186 -0.78 -7.98 1.83
C SER A 186 -0.41 -9.45 1.68
N VAL A 187 -1.05 -10.14 0.74
CA VAL A 187 -0.66 -11.48 0.31
C VAL A 187 0.35 -11.32 -0.82
N THR A 188 1.63 -11.54 -0.54
CA THR A 188 2.70 -11.24 -1.50
C THR A 188 3.22 -12.45 -2.26
N GLY A 189 2.68 -13.64 -2.01
CA GLY A 189 3.18 -14.87 -2.61
C GLY A 189 2.39 -16.09 -2.16
N ILE A 190 2.44 -17.12 -2.99
CA ILE A 190 1.86 -18.43 -2.73
C ILE A 190 2.74 -19.47 -3.45
N ASP A 191 3.04 -20.58 -2.77
CA ASP A 191 3.91 -21.62 -3.32
C ASP A 191 3.58 -22.98 -2.68
N GLN A 192 4.00 -24.07 -3.34
CA GLN A 192 3.90 -25.44 -2.86
C GLN A 192 5.29 -26.03 -2.69
N VAL A 193 5.60 -26.49 -1.48
CA VAL A 193 6.86 -27.18 -1.18
C VAL A 193 6.57 -28.66 -1.01
N GLY A 194 7.23 -29.50 -1.81
CA GLY A 194 7.11 -30.95 -1.69
C GLY A 194 7.80 -31.51 -0.44
N GLU A 195 7.34 -32.64 0.07
CA GLU A 195 8.06 -33.37 1.12
C GLU A 195 9.41 -33.87 0.57
N VAL A 196 10.50 -33.41 1.18
CA VAL A 196 11.81 -34.02 0.98
C VAL A 196 11.82 -35.35 1.74
N ASN A 197 11.69 -36.47 1.02
CA ASN A 197 11.96 -37.78 1.61
C ASN A 197 13.40 -37.76 2.18
N PRO A 198 13.61 -37.92 3.49
CA PRO A 198 14.96 -38.07 4.01
C PRO A 198 15.54 -39.35 3.40
N CYS A 199 16.67 -39.21 2.72
CA CYS A 199 17.34 -40.24 1.93
C CYS A 199 17.29 -41.63 2.58
N GLY A 200 16.88 -42.64 1.80
CA GLY A 200 17.04 -44.06 2.12
C GLY A 200 18.46 -44.56 1.91
#